data_AF-A0A833M472-F1
#
_entry.id   AF-A0A833M472-F1
#
_cell.length_a   1.000
_cell.length_b   1.000
_cell.length_c   1.000
_cell.angle_alpha   90.00
_cell.angle_beta   90.00
_cell.angle_gamma   90.00
#
_symmetry.space_group_name_H-M   'P 1'
#
loop_
_entity.id
_entity.type
_entity.pdbx_description
1 polymer ?
#
loop_
_entity_poly.entity_id
_entity_poly.type
_entity_poly.pdbx_seq_one_letter_code
_entity_poly.pdbx_strand_id
1 'polypeptide(L)'
;MNEVELAAQLKVSRTPLSEALNRLATEGFLTTTANKGFFARVLEANTLFDLYELRAFLEQAAARLACQRASDEEIAALRDFLLEQDDSEEISAGEMLKLDEEFHLRLVGLSQNEELLKTVRSNSERIRFARGIDL
;
A
#
# COMPACT_ATOMS: atom_id res chain seq x y z
N MET A 1 12.72 17.56 -7.77
CA MET A 1 12.45 18.35 -6.55
C MET A 1 13.77 18.69 -5.87
N ASN A 2 14.01 19.95 -5.52
CA ASN A 2 15.23 20.39 -4.85
C ASN A 2 15.08 20.23 -3.32
N GLU A 3 15.98 19.45 -2.68
CA GLU A 3 15.94 19.21 -1.23
C GLU A 3 16.01 20.50 -0.40
N VAL A 4 16.81 21.48 -0.83
CA VAL A 4 17.01 22.73 -0.08
C VAL A 4 15.72 23.55 -0.03
N GLU A 5 15.05 23.66 -1.18
CA GLU A 5 13.78 24.37 -1.30
C GLU A 5 12.67 23.66 -0.51
N LEU A 6 12.62 22.33 -0.60
CA LEU A 6 11.64 21.53 0.12
C LEU A 6 11.84 21.58 1.64
N ALA A 7 13.08 21.56 2.12
CA ALA A 7 13.40 21.71 3.54
C ALA A 7 12.90 23.05 4.10
N ALA A 8 13.08 24.13 3.33
CA ALA A 8 12.58 25.45 3.70
C ALA A 8 11.04 25.50 3.74
N GLN A 9 10.36 24.90 2.75
CA GLN A 9 8.89 24.85 2.71
C GLN A 9 8.29 24.05 3.87
N LEU A 10 8.87 22.88 4.16
CA LEU A 10 8.41 21.99 5.22
C LEU A 10 8.92 22.41 6.62
N LYS A 11 9.76 23.46 6.71
CA LYS A 11 10.38 23.95 7.95
C LYS A 11 11.12 22.85 8.72
N VAL A 12 11.80 21.97 8.00
CA VAL A 12 12.63 20.89 8.56
C VAL A 12 14.09 21.06 8.12
N SER A 13 15.02 20.44 8.85
CA SER A 13 16.44 20.44 8.43
C SER A 13 16.68 19.46 7.27
N ARG A 14 17.80 19.66 6.56
CA ARG A 14 18.10 18.87 5.34
C ARG A 14 18.36 17.38 5.64
N THR A 15 18.94 17.05 6.79
CA THR A 15 19.25 15.66 7.18
C THR A 15 18.01 14.77 7.28
N PRO A 16 17.01 15.06 8.13
CA PRO A 16 15.81 14.23 8.24
C PRO A 16 14.99 14.22 6.95
N LEU A 17 15.03 15.31 6.17
CA LEU A 17 14.40 15.35 4.86
C LEU A 17 15.07 14.37 3.88
N SER A 18 16.40 14.40 3.81
CA SER A 18 17.15 13.52 2.91
C SER A 18 16.98 12.05 3.31
N GLU A 19 16.94 11.73 4.60
CA GLU A 19 16.62 10.38 5.09
C GLU A 19 15.23 9.92 4.64
N ALA A 20 14.21 10.77 4.80
CA ALA A 20 12.86 10.47 4.35
C ALA A 20 12.77 10.27 2.83
N LEU A 21 13.43 11.11 2.04
CA LEU A 21 13.45 11.01 0.58
C LEU A 21 14.18 9.74 0.10
N ASN A 22 15.30 9.39 0.73
CA ASN A 22 16.02 8.15 0.42
C ASN A 22 15.17 6.91 0.77
N ARG A 23 14.42 6.96 1.88
CA ARG A 23 13.49 5.90 2.24
C ARG A 23 12.37 5.75 1.20
N LEU A 24 11.74 6.84 0.80
CA LEU A 24 10.73 6.82 -0.27
C LEU A 24 11.29 6.33 -1.61
N ALA A 25 12.54 6.63 -1.92
CA ALA A 25 13.21 6.09 -3.11
C ALA A 25 13.45 4.58 -3.00
N THR A 26 13.84 4.10 -1.83
CA THR A 26 14.06 2.66 -1.54
C THR A 26 12.74 1.87 -1.59
N GLU A 27 11.67 2.45 -1.07
CA GLU A 27 10.31 1.89 -1.11
C GLU A 27 9.69 1.98 -2.52
N GLY A 28 10.36 2.69 -3.45
CA GLY A 28 10.00 2.74 -4.86
C GLY A 28 8.98 3.81 -5.23
N PHE A 29 8.69 4.76 -4.34
CA PHE A 29 7.83 5.92 -4.60
C PHE A 29 8.55 7.04 -5.36
N LEU A 30 9.86 7.16 -5.14
CA LEU A 30 10.71 8.16 -5.80
C LEU A 30 11.80 7.49 -6.63
N THR A 31 12.27 8.18 -7.66
CA THR A 31 13.53 7.91 -8.33
C THR A 31 14.52 9.03 -8.03
N THR A 32 15.79 8.68 -7.93
CA THR A 32 16.87 9.65 -7.72
C THR A 32 17.69 9.77 -9.01
N THR A 33 18.06 11.00 -9.36
CA THR A 33 19.01 11.26 -10.44
C THR A 33 20.14 12.12 -9.90
N ALA A 34 21.38 11.68 -10.12
CA ALA A 34 22.56 12.39 -9.66
C ALA A 34 22.51 13.87 -10.08
N ASN A 35 22.74 14.76 -9.12
CA ASN A 35 22.71 16.23 -9.29
C ASN A 35 21.38 16.84 -9.74
N LYS A 36 20.29 16.05 -9.85
CA LYS A 36 18.96 16.55 -10.22
C LYS A 36 17.91 16.38 -9.12
N GLY A 37 18.25 15.66 -8.05
CA GLY A 37 17.38 15.45 -6.88
C GLY A 37 16.42 14.28 -7.06
N PHE A 38 15.29 14.34 -6.35
CA PHE A 38 14.27 13.29 -6.33
C PHE A 38 13.10 13.62 -7.25
N PHE A 39 12.53 12.58 -7.86
CA PHE A 39 11.39 12.65 -8.77
C PHE A 39 10.35 11.63 -8.35
N ALA A 40 9.06 12.00 -8.44
CA ALA A 40 7.98 11.03 -8.29
C ALA A 40 8.15 9.95 -9.36
N ARG A 41 8.04 8.68 -8.95
CA ARG A 41 8.10 7.59 -9.91
C ARG A 41 6.82 7.60 -10.76
N VAL A 42 6.98 7.69 -12.07
CA VAL A 42 5.89 7.40 -13.00
C VAL A 42 5.65 5.89 -12.94
N LEU A 43 4.48 5.49 -12.47
CA LEU A 43 4.06 4.09 -12.52
C LEU A 43 3.46 3.83 -13.89
N GLU A 44 4.21 3.13 -14.73
CA GLU A 44 3.70 2.65 -16.01
C GLU A 44 2.62 1.58 -15.77
N ALA A 45 1.65 1.48 -16.67
CA ALA A 45 0.54 0.51 -16.57
C ALA A 45 1.05 -0.92 -16.30
N ASN A 46 2.15 -1.33 -16.97
CA ASN A 46 2.76 -2.64 -16.75
C ASN A 46 3.23 -2.85 -15.30
N THR A 47 3.86 -1.84 -14.67
CA THR A 47 4.27 -1.96 -13.27
C THR A 47 3.08 -2.09 -12.33
N LEU A 48 1.95 -1.44 -12.64
CA LEU A 48 0.73 -1.60 -11.87
C LEU A 48 0.17 -3.03 -12.01
N PHE A 49 0.20 -3.62 -13.22
CA PHE A 49 -0.18 -5.03 -13.42
C PHE A 49 0.74 -5.98 -12.64
N ASP A 50 2.06 -5.78 -12.69
CA ASP A 50 3.02 -6.59 -11.93
C ASP A 50 2.76 -6.54 -10.41
N LEU A 51 2.36 -5.36 -9.90
CA LEU A 51 2.00 -5.20 -8.49
C LEU A 51 0.75 -6.00 -8.12
N TYR A 52 -0.29 -5.99 -8.97
CA TYR A 52 -1.48 -6.80 -8.74
C TYR A 52 -1.20 -8.30 -8.82
N GLU A 53 -0.36 -8.72 -9.77
CA GLU A 53 0.03 -10.13 -9.91
C GLU A 53 0.77 -10.62 -8.66
N LEU A 54 1.73 -9.83 -8.18
CA LEU A 54 2.43 -10.11 -6.92
C LEU A 54 1.46 -10.19 -5.74
N ARG A 55 0.53 -9.23 -5.64
CA ARG A 55 -0.49 -9.21 -4.57
C ARG A 55 -1.34 -10.48 -4.60
N ALA A 56 -1.83 -10.86 -5.77
CA ALA A 56 -2.65 -12.06 -5.94
C ALA A 56 -1.90 -13.33 -5.48
N PHE A 57 -0.61 -13.48 -5.83
CA PHE A 57 0.19 -14.62 -5.39
C PHE A 57 0.36 -14.66 -3.86
N LEU A 58 0.66 -13.51 -3.24
CA LEU A 58 0.84 -13.40 -1.80
C LEU A 58 -0.47 -13.68 -1.04
N GLU A 59 -1.59 -13.12 -1.49
CA GLU A 59 -2.90 -13.31 -0.87
C GLU A 59 -3.39 -14.74 -0.97
N GLN A 60 -3.12 -15.44 -2.07
CA GLN A 60 -3.44 -16.87 -2.17
C GLN A 60 -2.67 -17.71 -1.14
N ALA A 61 -1.39 -17.39 -0.91
CA ALA A 61 -0.61 -18.05 0.14
C ALA A 61 -1.15 -17.68 1.54
N ALA A 62 -1.53 -16.42 1.74
CA ALA A 62 -2.09 -15.93 2.99
C ALA A 62 -3.43 -16.62 3.31
N ALA A 63 -4.34 -16.72 2.34
CA ALA A 63 -5.64 -17.36 2.50
C ALA A 63 -5.49 -18.85 2.87
N ARG A 64 -4.54 -19.57 2.23
CA ARG A 64 -4.23 -20.96 2.59
C ARG A 64 -3.76 -21.10 4.04
N LEU A 65 -2.92 -20.17 4.52
CA LEU A 65 -2.47 -20.15 5.91
C LEU A 65 -3.58 -19.73 6.88
N ALA A 66 -4.42 -18.77 6.49
CA ALA A 66 -5.56 -18.32 7.28
C ALA A 66 -6.52 -19.48 7.56
N CYS A 67 -6.84 -20.30 6.56
CA CYS A 67 -7.65 -21.51 6.75
C CYS A 67 -7.06 -22.52 7.76
N GLN A 68 -5.76 -22.45 8.05
CA GLN A 68 -5.09 -23.36 8.99
C GLN A 68 -4.89 -22.76 10.38
N ARG A 69 -4.93 -21.43 10.51
CA ARG A 69 -4.44 -20.69 11.68
C ARG A 69 -5.50 -19.78 12.32
N ALA A 70 -6.40 -19.23 11.51
CA ALA A 70 -7.43 -18.33 11.98
C ALA A 70 -8.54 -19.09 12.71
N SER A 71 -9.14 -18.46 13.71
CA SER A 71 -10.34 -18.98 14.35
C SER A 71 -11.59 -18.68 13.52
N ASP A 72 -12.68 -19.42 13.78
CA ASP A 72 -13.96 -19.19 13.13
C ASP A 72 -14.49 -17.77 13.41
N GLU A 73 -14.23 -17.24 14.61
CA GLU A 73 -14.58 -15.86 14.99
C GLU A 73 -13.79 -14.82 14.19
N GLU A 74 -12.50 -15.04 13.95
CA GLU A 74 -11.67 -14.14 13.14
C GLU A 74 -12.13 -14.12 11.67
N ILE A 75 -12.49 -15.30 11.13
CA ILE A 75 -13.06 -15.43 9.78
C ILE A 75 -14.44 -14.76 9.71
N ALA A 76 -15.28 -14.96 10.72
CA ALA A 76 -16.59 -14.32 10.81
C ALA A 76 -16.45 -12.79 10.84
N ALA A 77 -15.50 -12.24 11.62
CA ALA A 77 -15.25 -10.81 11.66
C ALA A 77 -14.82 -10.22 10.30
N LEU A 78 -14.02 -10.97 9.50
CA LEU A 78 -13.67 -10.55 8.15
C LEU A 78 -14.89 -10.55 7.21
N ARG A 79 -15.77 -11.55 7.32
CA ARG A 79 -17.02 -11.62 6.56
C ARG A 79 -17.95 -10.47 6.94
N ASP A 80 -18.13 -10.22 8.23
CA ASP A 80 -19.03 -9.20 8.73
C ASP A 80 -18.53 -7.80 8.31
N PHE A 81 -17.21 -7.57 8.30
CA PHE A 81 -16.61 -6.36 7.73
C PHE A 81 -17.00 -6.14 6.26
N LEU A 82 -17.02 -7.19 5.42
CA LEU A 82 -17.44 -7.07 4.01
C LEU A 82 -18.93 -6.74 3.88
N LEU A 83 -19.78 -7.41 4.68
CA LEU A 83 -21.23 -7.23 4.63
C LEU A 83 -21.65 -5.83 5.06
N GLU A 84 -20.98 -5.26 6.07
CA GLU A 84 -21.21 -3.88 6.52
C GLU A 84 -20.97 -2.84 5.42
N GLN A 85 -20.14 -3.14 4.41
CA GLN A 85 -19.88 -2.20 3.31
C GLN A 85 -20.93 -2.28 2.18
N ASP A 86 -21.57 -3.44 1.99
CA ASP A 86 -22.55 -3.67 0.91
C ASP A 86 -23.87 -2.90 1.15
N ASP A 87 -24.19 -2.60 2.41
CA ASP A 87 -25.42 -1.90 2.83
C ASP A 87 -25.35 -0.36 2.71
N SER A 88 -24.27 0.21 2.18
CA SER A 88 -24.11 1.66 2.09
C SER A 88 -24.36 2.20 0.67
N GLU A 89 -25.47 2.92 0.50
CA GLU A 89 -25.97 3.35 -0.83
C GLU A 89 -25.14 4.48 -1.51
N GLU A 90 -24.11 5.05 -0.87
CA GLU A 90 -23.22 6.06 -1.47
C GLU A 90 -21.79 6.01 -0.90
N ILE A 91 -20.97 5.04 -1.30
CA ILE A 91 -19.52 5.06 -1.00
C ILE A 91 -18.78 5.83 -2.09
N SER A 92 -17.95 6.82 -1.73
CA SER A 92 -17.08 7.49 -2.69
C SER A 92 -15.99 6.56 -3.23
N ALA A 93 -15.49 6.79 -4.45
CA ALA A 93 -14.40 5.96 -5.01
C ALA A 93 -13.16 5.90 -4.11
N GLY A 94 -12.86 6.98 -3.39
CA GLY A 94 -11.74 7.03 -2.44
C GLY A 94 -11.98 6.24 -1.16
N GLU A 95 -13.23 6.16 -0.69
CA GLU A 95 -13.61 5.30 0.44
C GLU A 95 -13.62 3.83 0.04
N MET A 96 -14.16 3.50 -1.13
CA MET A 96 -14.12 2.15 -1.71
C MET A 96 -12.68 1.63 -1.80
N LEU A 97 -11.74 2.49 -2.21
CA LEU A 97 -10.31 2.16 -2.29
C LEU A 97 -9.70 1.83 -0.92
N LYS A 98 -10.08 2.56 0.13
CA LYS A 98 -9.60 2.29 1.49
C LYS A 98 -10.18 0.98 2.04
N LEU A 99 -11.45 0.72 1.76
CA LEU A 99 -12.12 -0.51 2.19
C LEU A 99 -11.55 -1.73 1.47
N ASP A 100 -11.27 -1.63 0.16
CA ASP A 100 -10.56 -2.64 -0.64
C ASP A 100 -9.20 -2.98 0.01
N GLU A 101 -8.38 -1.96 0.28
CA GLU A 101 -7.07 -2.15 0.91
C GLU A 101 -7.17 -2.78 2.31
N GLU A 102 -8.10 -2.30 3.14
CA GLU A 102 -8.30 -2.82 4.49
C GLU A 102 -8.74 -4.29 4.47
N PHE A 103 -9.63 -4.67 3.55
CA PHE A 103 -10.02 -6.07 3.37
C PHE A 103 -8.82 -6.98 3.10
N HIS A 104 -7.99 -6.61 2.13
CA HIS A 104 -6.81 -7.39 1.75
C HIS A 104 -5.80 -7.50 2.91
N LEU A 105 -5.59 -6.43 3.67
CA LEU A 105 -4.72 -6.45 4.85
C LEU A 105 -5.27 -7.33 5.97
N ARG A 106 -6.59 -7.31 6.22
CA ARG A 106 -7.23 -8.18 7.22
C ARG A 106 -7.13 -9.65 6.83
N LEU A 107 -7.48 -9.98 5.58
CA LEU A 107 -7.34 -11.34 5.04
C LEU A 107 -5.92 -11.87 5.22
N VAL A 108 -4.93 -11.04 4.91
CA VAL A 108 -3.52 -11.39 5.08
C VAL A 108 -3.12 -11.51 6.54
N GLY A 109 -3.63 -10.64 7.41
CA GLY A 109 -3.42 -10.72 8.86
C GLY A 109 -3.84 -12.06 9.46
N LEU A 110 -4.93 -12.65 8.96
CA LEU A 110 -5.41 -13.99 9.37
C LEU A 110 -4.39 -15.11 9.10
N SER A 111 -3.44 -14.91 8.18
CA SER A 111 -2.35 -15.87 7.96
C SER A 111 -1.38 -15.95 9.14
N GLN A 112 -1.42 -15.00 10.08
CA GLN A 112 -0.48 -14.86 11.20
C GLN A 112 0.99 -14.93 10.72
N ASN A 113 1.26 -14.37 9.54
CA ASN A 113 2.58 -14.27 8.95
C ASN A 113 2.94 -12.79 8.77
N GLU A 114 3.66 -12.26 9.75
CA GLU A 114 4.06 -10.85 9.81
C GLU A 114 4.86 -10.39 8.58
N GLU A 115 5.70 -11.24 8.01
CA GLU A 115 6.49 -10.88 6.83
C GLU A 115 5.64 -10.83 5.56
N LEU A 116 4.64 -11.70 5.46
CA LEU A 116 3.65 -11.65 4.38
C LEU A 116 2.81 -10.37 4.50
N LEU A 117 2.35 -10.03 5.71
CA LEU A 117 1.60 -8.79 5.98
C LEU A 117 2.39 -7.54 5.64
N LYS A 118 3.67 -7.47 6.05
CA LYS A 118 4.56 -6.33 5.70
C LYS A 118 4.72 -6.19 4.18
N THR A 119 4.90 -7.31 3.48
CA THR A 119 5.10 -7.31 2.03
C THR A 119 3.83 -6.86 1.30
N VAL A 120 2.66 -7.38 1.69
CA VAL A 120 1.37 -6.98 1.08
C VAL A 120 1.03 -5.52 1.41
N ARG A 121 1.36 -5.03 2.61
CA ARG A 121 1.20 -3.61 2.96
C ARG A 121 2.02 -2.72 2.04
N SER A 122 3.32 -2.97 1.90
CA SER A 122 4.18 -2.19 1.00
C SER A 122 3.71 -2.26 -0.47
N ASN A 123 3.25 -3.43 -0.92
CA ASN A 123 2.66 -3.59 -2.25
C ASN A 123 1.38 -2.73 -2.42
N SER A 124 0.47 -2.77 -1.44
CA SER A 124 -0.80 -2.04 -1.47
C SER A 124 -0.59 -0.52 -1.46
N GLU A 125 0.39 -0.02 -0.69
CA GLU A 125 0.77 1.39 -0.69
C GLU A 125 1.25 1.86 -2.07
N ARG A 126 2.01 1.01 -2.79
CA ARG A 126 2.47 1.31 -4.16
C ARG A 126 1.31 1.29 -5.17
N ILE A 127 0.36 0.36 -5.04
CA ILE A 127 -0.85 0.33 -5.86
C ILE A 127 -1.68 1.60 -5.61
N ARG A 128 -1.91 1.97 -4.35
CA ARG A 128 -2.66 3.18 -3.97
C ARG A 128 -2.01 4.44 -4.52
N PHE A 129 -0.67 4.53 -4.44
CA PHE A 129 0.07 5.66 -5.00
C PHE A 129 -0.12 5.78 -6.52
N ALA A 130 -0.10 4.67 -7.27
CA ALA A 130 -0.46 4.68 -8.70
C ALA A 130 -1.89 5.14 -8.94
N ARG A 131 -2.86 4.53 -8.25
CA ARG A 131 -4.30 4.82 -8.41
C ARG A 131 -4.63 6.29 -8.11
N GLY A 132 -3.95 6.90 -7.12
CA GLY A 132 -4.17 8.29 -6.72
C GLY A 132 -3.52 9.34 -7.63
N ILE A 133 -2.66 8.93 -8.59
CA ILE A 133 -2.11 9.83 -9.62
C ILE A 133 -3.06 9.90 -10.84
N ASP A 134 -3.87 8.86 -11.07
CA ASP A 134 -4.82 8.76 -12.17
C ASP A 134 -6.25 9.30 -11.83
N LEU A 135 -6.47 9.77 -10.60
CA LEU A 135 -7.70 10.42 -10.12
C LEU A 135 -7.52 11.94 -10.00
#